data_AF-A0A1M7QIU0-F1
#
_entry.id   AF-A0A1M7QIU0-F1
#
_cell.length_a   1.000
_cell.length_b   1.000
_cell.length_c   1.000
_cell.angle_alpha   90.00
_cell.angle_beta   90.00
_cell.angle_gamma   90.00
#
_symmetry.space_group_name_H-M   'P 1'
#
loop_
_entity.id
_entity.type
_entity.pdbx_description
1 polymer ?
#
loop_
_entity_poly.entity_id
_entity_poly.type
_entity_poly.pdbx_seq_one_letter_code
_entity_poly.pdbx_strand_id
1 'polypeptide(L)'
;MTRKLAALHLSLAMLIAGSPGVAPAADLFDGPNCDLVEPPAEAGDVISPKGIHGTMSGRIFPRLSSMSPDYTGCQVLWSVINNGARYRSLIALRHGRVEAVRPNPPVPLCASGEKTIDTGCSPRQRGLLISFPAGCAKRTVDLGVIPVDCMKEFRREAAIYDLMEE
;
A
#
# COMPACT_ATOMS: atom_id res chain seq x y z
N MET A 1 76.51 -28.92 11.72
CA MET A 1 75.48 -29.38 10.77
C MET A 1 74.12 -29.30 11.46
N THR A 2 73.50 -28.12 11.39
CA THR A 2 72.27 -27.78 10.63
C THR A 2 70.97 -28.07 11.36
N ARG A 3 70.49 -27.02 12.06
CA ARG A 3 69.14 -26.86 12.61
C ARG A 3 68.13 -26.80 11.45
N LYS A 4 67.01 -27.52 11.54
CA LYS A 4 65.86 -27.36 10.63
C LYS A 4 64.74 -26.61 11.35
N LEU A 5 64.47 -25.39 10.90
CA LEU A 5 63.25 -24.63 11.16
C LEU A 5 62.13 -25.21 10.29
N ALA A 6 60.98 -25.54 10.88
CA ALA A 6 59.75 -25.82 10.14
C ALA A 6 58.77 -24.68 10.40
N ALA A 7 58.28 -24.11 9.30
CA ALA A 7 57.54 -22.87 9.23
C ALA A 7 56.10 -23.02 9.72
N LEU A 8 55.64 -22.01 10.47
CA LEU A 8 54.25 -21.85 10.90
C LEU A 8 53.45 -21.27 9.72
N HIS A 9 52.54 -22.05 9.14
CA HIS A 9 51.58 -21.54 8.15
C HIS A 9 50.39 -20.89 8.87
N LEU A 10 50.33 -19.56 8.81
CA LEU A 10 49.21 -18.76 9.29
C LEU A 10 48.20 -18.58 8.15
N SER A 11 47.14 -19.39 8.14
CA SER A 11 46.04 -19.26 7.18
C SER A 11 45.11 -18.13 7.62
N LEU A 12 45.22 -16.97 6.98
CA LEU A 12 44.37 -15.80 7.17
C LEU A 12 43.03 -16.03 6.46
N ALA A 13 42.00 -16.45 7.20
CA ALA A 13 40.64 -16.52 6.69
C ALA A 13 40.05 -15.10 6.59
N MET A 14 39.96 -14.56 5.37
CA MET A 14 39.21 -13.32 5.10
C MET A 14 37.72 -13.57 5.29
N LEU A 15 37.16 -13.12 6.41
CA LEU A 15 35.72 -12.86 6.52
C LEU A 15 35.40 -11.65 5.63
N ILE A 16 34.78 -11.91 4.48
CA ILE A 16 34.12 -10.86 3.69
C ILE A 16 32.85 -10.50 4.47
N ALA A 17 32.94 -9.47 5.29
CA ALA A 17 31.77 -8.82 5.88
C ALA A 17 30.99 -8.14 4.74
N GLY A 18 30.01 -8.87 4.20
CA GLY A 18 29.04 -8.30 3.28
C GLY A 18 28.30 -7.18 4.00
N SER A 19 28.55 -5.94 3.58
CA SER A 19 27.76 -4.80 4.06
C SER A 19 26.30 -5.04 3.67
N PRO A 20 25.33 -4.86 4.59
CA PRO A 20 23.92 -4.95 4.22
C PRO A 20 23.64 -3.87 3.17
N GLY A 21 23.42 -4.31 1.94
CA GLY A 21 23.10 -3.43 0.82
C GLY A 21 21.79 -2.73 1.12
N VAL A 22 21.83 -1.41 1.26
CA VAL A 22 20.64 -0.57 1.27
C VAL A 22 20.02 -0.70 -0.12
N ALA A 23 18.89 -1.40 -0.21
CA ALA A 23 18.19 -1.57 -1.48
C ALA A 23 17.86 -0.17 -2.06
N PRO A 24 18.17 0.10 -3.34
CA PRO A 24 17.90 1.40 -3.95
C PRO A 24 16.40 1.71 -3.97
N ALA A 25 16.06 2.98 -3.71
CA ALA A 25 14.69 3.51 -3.65
C ALA A 25 13.86 3.37 -4.95
N ALA A 26 14.48 2.94 -6.06
CA ALA A 26 13.84 2.76 -7.36
C ALA A 26 12.82 1.61 -7.39
N ASP A 27 12.84 0.73 -6.38
CA ASP A 27 12.11 -0.54 -6.37
C ASP A 27 10.81 -0.50 -5.54
N LEU A 28 10.41 0.68 -5.03
CA LEU A 28 9.24 0.76 -4.13
C LEU A 28 7.89 0.56 -4.86
N PHE A 29 7.85 0.76 -6.17
CA PHE A 29 6.64 0.58 -6.99
C PHE A 29 6.85 -0.52 -8.04
N ASP A 30 7.67 -1.51 -7.72
CA ASP A 30 7.80 -2.74 -8.48
C ASP A 30 7.17 -3.88 -7.67
N GLY A 31 6.41 -4.74 -8.34
CA GLY A 31 5.69 -5.84 -7.71
C GLY A 31 4.20 -5.91 -8.05
N PRO A 32 3.46 -6.81 -7.35
CA PRO A 32 2.07 -7.08 -7.66
C PRO A 32 1.23 -5.81 -7.71
N ASN A 33 0.43 -5.68 -8.76
CA ASN A 33 -0.56 -4.63 -8.96
C ASN A 33 0.00 -3.22 -9.23
N CYS A 34 1.32 -3.00 -9.19
CA CYS A 34 1.92 -1.68 -9.34
C CYS A 34 1.85 -1.12 -10.77
N ASP A 35 1.76 -1.98 -11.78
CA ASP A 35 1.68 -1.65 -13.21
C ASP A 35 0.25 -1.65 -13.76
N LEU A 36 -0.77 -1.98 -12.95
CA LEU A 36 -2.16 -2.06 -13.40
C LEU A 36 -2.67 -0.71 -13.92
N VAL A 37 -2.97 -0.64 -15.22
CA VAL A 37 -3.45 0.59 -15.85
C VAL A 37 -4.97 0.77 -15.65
N GLU A 38 -5.71 -0.33 -15.64
CA GLU A 38 -7.17 -0.36 -15.46
C GLU A 38 -7.57 -1.23 -14.26
N PRO A 39 -8.71 -0.93 -13.59
CA PRO A 39 -9.16 -1.69 -12.44
C PRO A 39 -9.67 -3.09 -12.82
N PRO A 40 -9.18 -4.16 -12.17
CA PRO A 40 -9.72 -5.51 -12.33
C PRO A 40 -11.21 -5.62 -11.98
N ALA A 41 -11.87 -6.73 -12.36
CA ALA A 41 -13.31 -6.92 -12.12
C ALA A 41 -13.65 -6.94 -10.61
N GLU A 42 -12.75 -7.49 -9.82
CA GLU A 42 -12.82 -7.65 -8.37
C GLU A 42 -12.43 -6.39 -7.58
N ALA A 43 -11.99 -5.31 -8.25
CA ALA A 43 -11.67 -4.05 -7.60
C ALA A 43 -12.90 -3.50 -6.85
N GLY A 44 -12.69 -3.09 -5.60
CA GLY A 44 -13.75 -2.56 -4.75
C GLY A 44 -14.18 -1.17 -5.18
N ASP A 45 -15.40 -0.79 -4.83
CA ASP A 45 -15.99 0.49 -5.22
C ASP A 45 -15.72 1.58 -4.16
N VAL A 46 -15.50 2.80 -4.64
CA VAL A 46 -15.49 4.02 -3.82
C VAL A 46 -16.79 4.77 -4.06
N ILE A 47 -17.57 4.95 -3.00
CA ILE A 47 -18.86 5.63 -3.03
C ILE A 47 -18.73 6.92 -2.21
N SER A 48 -18.79 8.08 -2.87
CA SER A 48 -18.85 9.35 -2.17
C SER A 48 -20.30 9.70 -1.79
N PRO A 49 -20.62 9.93 -0.51
CA PRO A 49 -22.00 10.19 -0.06
C PRO A 49 -22.61 11.51 -0.58
N LYS A 50 -21.84 12.42 -1.20
CA LYS A 50 -22.40 13.60 -1.91
C LYS A 50 -22.99 13.24 -3.29
N GLY A 51 -22.92 11.96 -3.69
CA GLY A 51 -23.16 11.45 -5.03
C GLY A 51 -24.60 11.12 -5.41
N ILE A 52 -25.62 11.79 -4.88
CA ILE A 52 -26.95 11.74 -5.53
C ILE A 52 -26.92 12.57 -6.84
N HIS A 53 -26.00 13.55 -6.98
CA HIS A 53 -25.92 14.43 -8.16
C HIS A 53 -24.50 14.79 -8.66
N GLY A 54 -23.44 14.11 -8.21
CA GLY A 54 -22.07 14.40 -8.68
C GLY A 54 -21.03 13.62 -7.90
N THR A 55 -20.54 12.52 -8.49
CA THR A 55 -19.90 11.43 -7.76
C THR A 55 -18.41 11.38 -8.07
N MET A 56 -17.55 11.45 -7.05
CA MET A 56 -16.31 10.70 -7.14
C MET A 56 -16.70 9.23 -7.20
N SER A 57 -16.65 8.66 -8.40
CA SER A 57 -16.70 7.21 -8.60
C SER A 57 -15.25 6.74 -8.71
N GLY A 58 -14.89 5.74 -7.93
CA GLY A 58 -13.55 5.20 -7.96
C GLY A 58 -13.54 3.71 -7.70
N ARG A 59 -12.40 3.10 -8.00
CA ARG A 59 -12.14 1.68 -7.74
C ARG A 59 -10.82 1.52 -7.02
N ILE A 60 -10.74 0.57 -6.11
CA ILE A 60 -9.53 0.25 -5.33
C ILE A 60 -9.16 -1.22 -5.53
N PHE A 61 -7.88 -1.50 -5.77
CA PHE A 61 -7.37 -2.87 -5.86
C PHE A 61 -5.93 -3.01 -5.35
N PRO A 62 -5.59 -4.08 -4.62
CA PRO A 62 -6.50 -5.04 -4.02
C PRO A 62 -7.34 -4.38 -2.90
N ARG A 63 -8.44 -5.05 -2.53
CA ARG A 63 -9.21 -4.68 -1.34
C ARG A 63 -8.46 -5.15 -0.09
N LEU A 64 -8.64 -4.51 1.06
CA LEU A 64 -7.89 -4.87 2.27
C LEU A 64 -8.14 -6.33 2.67
N SER A 65 -9.38 -6.80 2.56
CA SER A 65 -9.79 -8.19 2.82
C SER A 65 -9.14 -9.24 1.92
N SER A 66 -8.55 -8.82 0.79
CA SER A 66 -7.82 -9.70 -0.11
C SER A 66 -6.30 -9.64 0.05
N MET A 67 -5.79 -8.74 0.90
CA MET A 67 -4.38 -8.64 1.21
C MET A 67 -4.04 -9.49 2.44
N SER A 68 -2.97 -10.27 2.37
CA SER A 68 -2.36 -10.87 3.56
C SER A 68 -1.77 -9.77 4.46
N PRO A 69 -1.67 -9.98 5.78
CA PRO A 69 -0.96 -9.05 6.68
C PRO A 69 0.46 -8.71 6.23
N ASP A 70 1.17 -9.66 5.59
CA ASP A 70 2.53 -9.44 5.07
C ASP A 70 2.59 -9.01 3.60
N TYR A 71 1.49 -8.49 3.05
CA TYR A 71 1.41 -8.16 1.62
C TYR A 71 2.51 -7.17 1.20
N THR A 72 3.13 -7.46 0.06
CA THR A 72 4.12 -6.61 -0.60
C THR A 72 3.73 -6.43 -2.07
N GLY A 73 3.57 -5.17 -2.49
CA GLY A 73 3.03 -4.80 -3.78
C GLY A 73 2.33 -3.45 -3.70
N CYS A 74 1.44 -3.14 -4.64
CA CYS A 74 0.70 -1.88 -4.63
C CYS A 74 -0.78 -2.07 -4.32
N GLN A 75 -1.34 -1.12 -3.58
CA GLN A 75 -2.76 -0.79 -3.63
C GLN A 75 -2.96 0.40 -4.56
N VAL A 76 -3.92 0.29 -5.46
CA VAL A 76 -4.16 1.24 -6.54
C VAL A 76 -5.56 1.82 -6.40
N LEU A 77 -5.66 3.13 -6.52
CA LEU A 77 -6.93 3.86 -6.62
C LEU A 77 -7.05 4.46 -8.01
N TRP A 78 -8.13 4.10 -8.70
CA TRP A 78 -8.60 4.81 -9.89
C TRP A 78 -9.78 5.68 -9.48
N SER A 79 -9.66 7.00 -9.61
CA SER A 79 -10.73 7.95 -9.33
C SER A 79 -11.16 8.67 -10.58
N VAL A 80 -12.46 8.82 -10.78
CA VAL A 80 -13.04 9.70 -11.80
C VAL A 80 -13.54 10.97 -11.11
N ILE A 81 -12.97 12.10 -11.49
CA ILE A 81 -13.34 13.44 -11.00
C ILE A 81 -14.04 14.20 -12.13
N ASN A 82 -15.12 14.91 -11.80
CA ASN A 82 -15.85 15.80 -12.71
C ASN A 82 -16.21 15.15 -14.07
N ASN A 83 -16.75 13.93 -14.03
CA ASN A 83 -17.23 13.20 -15.22
C ASN A 83 -16.21 13.01 -16.36
N GLY A 84 -14.89 13.09 -16.09
CA GLY A 84 -13.91 12.87 -17.16
C GLY A 84 -12.45 12.74 -16.74
N ALA A 85 -12.01 13.42 -15.67
CA ALA A 85 -10.62 13.34 -15.27
C ALA A 85 -10.38 12.04 -14.48
N ARG A 86 -9.58 11.13 -15.06
CA ARG A 86 -9.13 9.92 -14.38
C ARG A 86 -7.82 10.18 -13.65
N TYR A 87 -7.80 9.91 -12.36
CA TYR A 87 -6.62 9.98 -11.51
C TYR A 87 -6.26 8.58 -11.03
N ARG A 88 -4.98 8.25 -11.08
CA ARG A 88 -4.43 6.99 -10.57
C ARG A 88 -3.48 7.30 -9.42
N SER A 89 -3.77 6.75 -8.25
CA SER A 89 -2.87 6.76 -7.11
C SER A 89 -2.36 5.34 -6.82
N LEU A 90 -1.08 5.21 -6.49
CA LEU A 90 -0.41 4.00 -6.07
C LEU A 90 0.02 4.16 -4.62
N ILE A 91 -0.23 3.14 -3.81
CA ILE A 91 0.25 3.02 -2.44
C ILE A 91 1.13 1.78 -2.43
N ALA A 92 2.43 1.97 -2.27
CA ALA A 92 3.38 0.88 -2.15
C ALA A 92 3.33 0.31 -0.74
N LEU A 93 3.15 -1.00 -0.62
CA LEU A 93 3.19 -1.73 0.64
C LEU A 93 4.39 -2.69 0.66
N ARG A 94 5.01 -2.82 1.83
CA ARG A 94 6.03 -3.84 2.12
C ARG A 94 5.76 -4.43 3.48
N HIS A 95 5.57 -5.76 3.54
CA HIS A 95 5.19 -6.47 4.76
C HIS A 95 3.99 -5.81 5.48
N GLY A 96 2.94 -5.48 4.71
CA GLY A 96 1.74 -4.83 5.24
C GLY A 96 1.86 -3.34 5.54
N ARG A 97 3.05 -2.75 5.43
CA ARG A 97 3.28 -1.34 5.78
C ARG A 97 3.35 -0.47 4.54
N VAL A 98 2.65 0.66 4.56
CA VAL A 98 2.75 1.65 3.48
C VAL A 98 4.16 2.24 3.48
N GLU A 99 4.92 2.05 2.40
CA GLU A 99 6.28 2.58 2.22
C GLU A 99 6.30 3.88 1.42
N ALA A 100 5.41 4.02 0.43
CA ALA A 100 5.32 5.22 -0.40
C ALA A 100 3.92 5.39 -1.00
N VAL A 101 3.60 6.61 -1.43
CA VAL A 101 2.36 6.93 -2.15
C VAL A 101 2.70 7.78 -3.37
N ARG A 102 2.11 7.49 -4.53
CA ARG A 102 2.28 8.22 -5.79
C ARG A 102 0.92 8.57 -6.39
N PRO A 103 0.63 9.83 -6.75
CA PRO A 103 1.50 11.00 -6.59
C PRO A 103 1.81 11.27 -5.12
N ASN A 104 2.96 11.88 -4.84
CA ASN A 104 3.39 12.14 -3.48
C ASN A 104 2.35 13.00 -2.75
N PRO A 105 1.98 12.63 -1.51
CA PRO A 105 1.06 13.43 -0.73
C PRO A 105 1.68 14.80 -0.41
N PRO A 106 0.87 15.86 -0.27
CA PRO A 106 1.36 17.18 0.13
C PRO A 106 2.06 17.18 1.50
N VAL A 107 1.64 16.28 2.38
CA VAL A 107 2.25 16.04 3.69
C VAL A 107 3.00 14.71 3.62
N PRO A 108 4.31 14.68 3.93
CA PRO A 108 5.10 13.46 3.83
C PRO A 108 4.61 12.40 4.82
N LEU A 109 4.77 11.13 4.45
CA LEU A 109 4.51 10.02 5.38
C LEU A 109 5.59 9.98 6.46
N CYS A 110 5.21 9.61 7.69
CA CYS A 110 6.15 9.41 8.78
C CYS A 110 7.13 8.29 8.44
N ALA A 111 8.42 8.51 8.65
CA ALA A 111 9.42 7.46 8.69
C ALA A 111 9.09 6.44 9.80
N SER A 112 9.68 5.26 9.73
CA SER A 112 9.45 4.24 10.76
C SER A 112 9.91 4.75 12.13
N GLY A 113 9.02 4.72 13.11
CA GLY A 113 9.28 5.20 14.48
C GLY A 113 9.16 6.72 14.68
N GLU A 114 8.96 7.48 13.60
CA GLU A 114 8.71 8.93 13.67
C GLU A 114 7.29 9.21 14.18
N LYS A 115 7.14 10.17 15.09
CA LYS A 115 5.84 10.55 15.64
C LYS A 115 5.33 11.81 14.96
N THR A 116 4.05 11.81 14.62
CA THR A 116 3.35 12.97 14.03
C THR A 116 3.53 14.26 14.84
N ILE A 117 3.53 14.17 16.17
CA ILE A 117 3.66 15.35 17.04
C ILE A 117 5.04 16.02 16.94
N ASP A 118 6.06 15.28 16.53
CA ASP A 118 7.44 15.77 16.48
C ASP A 118 7.75 16.45 15.14
N THR A 119 7.14 16.02 14.04
CA THR A 119 7.53 16.46 12.69
C THR A 119 6.38 16.91 11.79
N GLY A 120 5.12 16.70 12.21
CA GLY A 120 3.95 17.01 11.40
C GLY A 120 3.72 16.08 10.21
N CYS A 121 4.45 14.96 10.13
CA CYS A 121 4.25 13.93 9.11
C CYS A 121 2.86 13.28 9.21
N SER A 122 2.38 12.69 8.11
CA SER A 122 1.15 11.89 8.12
C SER A 122 1.48 10.44 8.49
N PRO A 123 0.72 9.80 9.40
CA PRO A 123 0.85 8.37 9.65
C PRO A 123 0.74 7.56 8.35
N ARG A 124 1.57 6.53 8.20
CA ARG A 124 1.60 5.64 7.04
C ARG A 124 0.25 4.95 6.78
N GLN A 125 -0.50 4.65 7.84
CA GLN A 125 -1.84 4.05 7.76
C GLN A 125 -2.85 4.91 6.99
N ARG A 126 -2.77 6.24 7.09
CA ARG A 126 -3.63 7.16 6.30
C ARG A 126 -3.42 7.04 4.80
N GLY A 127 -2.37 6.34 4.37
CA GLY A 127 -2.15 5.98 2.98
C GLY A 127 -2.99 4.80 2.49
N LEU A 128 -3.47 3.90 3.37
CA LEU A 128 -4.30 2.76 2.97
C LEU A 128 -5.73 3.18 2.66
N LEU A 129 -6.35 2.47 1.73
CA LEU A 129 -7.69 2.77 1.24
C LEU A 129 -8.65 1.61 1.49
N ILE A 130 -9.83 1.96 1.98
CA ILE A 130 -10.95 1.06 2.27
C ILE A 130 -11.94 1.16 1.10
N SER A 131 -12.57 0.05 0.74
CA SER A 131 -13.53 0.01 -0.37
C SER A 131 -14.77 -0.82 -0.07
N PHE A 132 -15.87 -0.47 -0.74
CA PHE A 132 -17.04 -1.34 -0.84
C PHE A 132 -16.74 -2.54 -1.75
N PRO A 133 -17.49 -3.64 -1.65
CA PRO A 133 -17.46 -4.70 -2.66
C PRO A 133 -17.73 -4.17 -4.08
N ALA A 134 -17.21 -4.87 -5.08
CA ALA A 134 -17.49 -4.56 -6.47
C ALA A 134 -19.00 -4.59 -6.77
N GLY A 135 -19.49 -3.60 -7.51
CA GLY A 135 -20.90 -3.47 -7.90
C GLY A 135 -21.78 -2.74 -6.88
N CYS A 136 -21.27 -2.43 -5.69
CA CYS A 136 -22.00 -1.64 -4.69
C CYS A 136 -22.25 -0.21 -5.15
N ALA A 137 -21.36 0.40 -5.95
CA ALA A 137 -21.58 1.73 -6.50
C ALA A 137 -22.80 1.75 -7.44
N LYS A 138 -22.86 0.80 -8.39
CA LYS A 138 -24.01 0.70 -9.31
C LYS A 138 -25.32 0.50 -8.55
N ARG A 139 -25.36 -0.43 -7.60
CA ARG A 139 -26.57 -0.70 -6.80
C ARG A 139 -26.99 0.51 -5.98
N THR A 140 -26.03 1.28 -5.46
CA THR A 140 -26.31 2.51 -4.72
C THR A 140 -26.96 3.56 -5.62
N VAL A 141 -26.48 3.73 -6.86
CA VAL A 141 -27.09 4.62 -7.84
C VAL A 141 -28.50 4.15 -8.20
N ASP A 142 -28.68 2.87 -8.49
CA ASP A 142 -29.99 2.30 -8.88
C ASP A 142 -31.04 2.43 -7.76
N LEU A 143 -30.63 2.32 -6.50
CA LEU A 143 -31.53 2.36 -5.34
C LEU A 143 -31.63 3.73 -4.67
N GLY A 144 -30.73 4.67 -4.99
CA GLY A 144 -30.60 5.96 -4.28
C GLY A 144 -30.11 5.86 -2.82
N VAL A 145 -29.70 4.66 -2.37
CA VAL A 145 -29.22 4.39 -1.01
C VAL A 145 -28.19 3.27 -1.04
N ILE A 146 -27.20 3.33 -0.14
CA ILE A 146 -26.19 2.28 -0.03
C ILE A 146 -26.85 1.00 0.52
N PRO A 147 -26.76 -0.14 -0.18
CA PRO A 147 -27.32 -1.40 0.32
C PRO A 147 -26.72 -1.82 1.67
N VAL A 148 -27.54 -2.43 2.52
CA VAL A 148 -27.13 -2.86 3.87
C VAL A 148 -25.98 -3.87 3.81
N ASP A 149 -26.00 -4.78 2.85
CA ASP A 149 -24.93 -5.75 2.63
C ASP A 149 -23.62 -5.08 2.20
N CYS A 150 -23.67 -4.06 1.35
CA CYS A 150 -22.52 -3.23 0.99
C CYS A 150 -21.93 -2.52 2.21
N MET A 151 -22.77 -1.92 3.06
CA MET A 151 -22.32 -1.28 4.31
C MET A 151 -21.71 -2.27 5.30
N LYS A 152 -22.25 -3.48 5.40
CA LYS A 152 -21.72 -4.53 6.27
C LYS A 152 -20.30 -4.93 5.87
N GLU A 153 -20.06 -5.15 4.58
CA GLU A 153 -18.72 -5.51 4.08
C GLU A 153 -17.75 -4.33 4.16
N PHE A 154 -18.21 -3.09 3.94
CA PHE A 154 -17.38 -1.90 4.15
C PHE A 154 -16.90 -1.78 5.60
N ARG A 155 -17.78 -2.05 6.58
CA ARG A 155 -17.39 -2.05 8.00
C ARG A 155 -16.39 -3.15 8.34
N ARG A 156 -16.47 -4.31 7.66
CA ARG A 156 -15.47 -5.38 7.83
C ARG A 156 -14.11 -4.97 7.28
N GLU A 157 -14.07 -4.34 6.11
CA GLU A 157 -12.84 -3.75 5.57
C GLU A 157 -12.26 -2.69 6.52
N ALA A 158 -13.10 -1.82 7.08
CA ALA A 158 -12.66 -0.81 8.04
C ALA A 158 -12.06 -1.45 9.32
N ALA A 159 -12.64 -2.55 9.82
CA ALA A 159 -12.05 -3.26 10.94
C ALA A 159 -10.66 -3.86 10.62
N ILE A 160 -10.42 -4.27 9.36
CA ILE A 160 -9.08 -4.72 8.94
C ILE A 160 -8.11 -3.54 8.92
N TYR A 161 -8.56 -2.38 8.42
CA TYR A 161 -7.76 -1.16 8.43
C TYR A 161 -7.29 -0.82 9.86
N ASP A 162 -8.20 -0.89 10.84
CA ASP A 162 -7.88 -0.64 12.25
C ASP A 162 -6.89 -1.66 12.82
N LEU A 163 -6.95 -2.94 12.40
CA LEU A 163 -6.01 -3.97 12.84
C LEU A 163 -4.60 -3.82 12.27
N MET A 164 -4.45 -3.10 11.15
CA MET A 164 -3.13 -2.77 10.61
C MET A 164 -2.47 -1.60 11.38
N GLU A 165 -3.06 -1.18 12.51
CA GLU A 165 -2.51 -0.14 13.40
C GLU A 165 -1.49 -0.64 14.44
N GLU A 166 -1.49 -1.96 14.75
CA GLU A 166 -0.65 -2.59 15.78
C GLU A 166 0.71 -3.09 15.25
#